data_AF-A0A8T1UBY5-F1
#
_entry.id   AF-A0A8T1UBY5-F1
#
_cell.length_a   1.000
_cell.length_b   1.000
_cell.length_c   1.000
_cell.angle_alpha   90.00
_cell.angle_beta   90.00
_cell.angle_gamma   90.00
#
_symmetry.space_group_name_H-M   'P 1'
#
loop_
_entity.id
_entity.type
_entity.pdbx_description
1 polymer ?
#
loop_
_entity_poly.entity_id
_entity_poly.type
_entity_poly.pdbx_seq_one_letter_code
_entity_poly.pdbx_strand_id
1 'polypeptide(L)' 'GKGQGHEVVYTPPYHSDLQHIELVWAIVKGKAGQQYSTTTTFADILPRLETASQNNLNFTIKIGFDWLISTQFLNKYLT' A
#
# COMPACT_ATOMS: atom_id res chain seq x y z
N GLY A 1 -7.14 -18.53 -12.86
CA GLY A 1 -6.61 -19.58 -13.74
C GLY A 1 -5.21 -19.94 -13.31
N LYS A 2 -4.96 -21.21 -12.98
CA LYS A 2 -3.71 -21.74 -12.39
C LYS A 2 -2.59 -21.90 -13.44
N GLY A 3 -2.05 -20.78 -13.94
CA GLY A 3 -1.00 -20.81 -14.99
C GLY A 3 0.38 -20.32 -14.56
N GLN A 4 0.54 -19.75 -13.35
CA GLN A 4 1.76 -19.03 -12.98
C GLN A 4 2.27 -19.33 -11.56
N GLY A 5 1.77 -20.39 -10.90
CA GLY A 5 2.16 -20.71 -9.52
C GLY A 5 1.65 -19.74 -8.45
N HIS A 6 0.82 -18.75 -8.81
CA HIS A 6 0.22 -17.83 -7.85
C HIS A 6 -0.91 -18.50 -7.05
N GLU A 7 -0.82 -18.40 -5.73
CA GLU A 7 -1.87 -18.79 -4.79
C GLU A 7 -2.87 -17.64 -4.62
N VAL A 8 -4.16 -17.95 -4.73
CA VAL A 8 -5.23 -16.99 -4.45
C VAL A 8 -5.59 -17.11 -2.97
N VAL A 9 -5.20 -16.10 -2.20
CA VAL A 9 -5.51 -16.04 -0.76
C VAL A 9 -6.84 -15.31 -0.57
N TYR A 10 -7.70 -15.83 0.30
CA TYR A 10 -8.98 -15.23 0.64
C TYR A 10 -8.77 -13.96 1.47
N THR A 11 -9.41 -12.86 1.05
CA THR A 11 -9.51 -11.62 1.84
C THR A 11 -10.97 -11.46 2.29
N PRO A 12 -11.24 -11.39 3.60
CA PRO A 12 -12.60 -11.22 4.09
C PRO A 12 -13.22 -9.88 3.63
N PRO A 13 -14.52 -9.86 3.32
CA PRO A 13 -15.21 -8.66 2.88
C PRO A 13 -15.22 -7.60 4.00
N TYR A 14 -15.19 -6.32 3.60
CA TYR A 14 -15.16 -5.12 4.47
C TYR A 14 -13.88 -4.90 5.29
N HIS A 15 -12.83 -5.68 5.05
CA HIS A 15 -11.51 -5.48 5.64
C HIS A 15 -10.49 -4.92 4.63
N SER A 16 -10.77 -3.73 4.10
CA SER A 16 -9.84 -3.02 3.20
C SER A 16 -8.53 -2.63 3.90
N ASP A 17 -8.58 -2.49 5.22
CA ASP A 17 -7.44 -2.29 6.13
C ASP A 17 -6.44 -3.46 6.12
N LEU A 18 -6.86 -4.67 5.76
CA LEU A 18 -6.00 -5.84 5.62
C LEU A 18 -5.33 -5.94 4.23
N GLN A 19 -5.75 -5.12 3.27
CA GLN A 19 -5.15 -5.11 1.94
C GLN A 19 -3.99 -4.12 1.93
N HIS A 20 -2.77 -4.65 1.96
CA HIS A 20 -1.58 -3.79 1.98
C HIS A 20 -1.46 -2.82 0.81
N ILE A 21 -2.13 -3.08 -0.31
CA ILE A 21 -2.22 -2.16 -1.45
C ILE A 21 -2.93 -0.84 -1.09
N GLU A 22 -3.87 -0.84 -0.14
CA GLU A 22 -4.55 0.37 0.32
C GLU A 22 -3.58 1.31 1.07
N LEU A 23 -2.68 0.74 1.88
CA LEU A 23 -1.62 1.51 2.54
C LEU A 23 -0.65 2.12 1.51
N VAL A 24 -0.28 1.36 0.49
CA VAL A 24 0.53 1.86 -0.64
C VAL A 24 -0.18 3.03 -1.32
N TRP A 25 -1.47 2.88 -1.64
CA TRP A 25 -2.27 3.92 -2.27
C TRP A 25 -2.41 5.17 -1.40
N ALA A 26 -2.59 5.02 -0.09
CA ALA A 26 -2.65 6.15 0.83
C ALA A 26 -1.36 6.98 0.81
N ILE A 27 -0.19 6.32 0.85
CA ILE A 27 1.12 6.97 0.82
C ILE A 27 1.35 7.66 -0.54
N VAL A 28 1.10 6.97 -1.64
CA VAL A 28 1.33 7.49 -3.00
C VAL A 28 0.43 8.70 -3.28
N LYS A 29 -0.87 8.59 -2.98
CA LYS A 29 -1.82 9.71 -3.15
C LYS A 29 -1.48 10.88 -2.24
N GLY A 30 -1.09 10.62 -0.99
CA GLY A 30 -0.67 11.67 -0.05
C GLY A 30 0.51 12.47 -0.59
N LYS A 31 1.52 11.81 -1.15
CA LYS A 31 2.72 12.49 -1.71
C LYS A 31 2.43 13.27 -2.98
N ALA A 32 1.64 12.69 -3.90
CA ALA A 32 1.22 13.40 -5.09
C ALA A 32 0.33 14.62 -4.75
N GLY A 33 -0.57 14.45 -3.77
CA GLY A 33 -1.49 15.50 -3.30
C GLY A 33 -0.82 16.65 -2.55
N GLN A 34 0.26 16.39 -1.80
CA GLN A 34 1.04 17.45 -1.13
C GLN A 34 1.66 18.47 -2.11
N GLN A 35 1.84 18.09 -3.38
CA GLN A 35 2.37 18.98 -4.42
C GLN A 35 1.26 19.73 -5.17
N TYR A 36 0.01 19.60 -4.75
CA TYR A 36 -1.12 20.24 -5.39
C TYR A 36 -1.05 21.77 -5.30
N SER A 37 -1.40 22.41 -6.41
CA SER A 37 -1.53 23.84 -6.63
C SER A 37 -2.75 24.09 -7.52
N THR A 38 -3.32 25.30 -7.49
CA THR A 38 -4.47 25.69 -8.33
C THR A 38 -4.21 25.58 -9.83
N THR A 39 -2.94 25.55 -10.26
CA THR A 39 -2.53 25.36 -11.66
C THR A 39 -2.23 23.91 -12.03
N THR A 40 -2.40 22.97 -11.09
CA THR A 40 -2.09 21.55 -11.33
C THR A 40 -3.04 20.96 -12.36
N THR A 41 -2.49 20.38 -13.41
CA THR A 41 -3.23 19.69 -14.45
C THR A 41 -3.14 18.18 -14.29
N PHE A 42 -4.00 17.44 -14.98
CA PHE A 42 -3.94 15.98 -14.98
C PHE A 42 -2.60 15.44 -15.50
N ALA A 43 -1.96 16.16 -16.42
CA ALA A 43 -0.64 15.82 -16.95
C ALA A 43 0.46 15.88 -15.87
N ASP A 44 0.31 16.74 -14.87
CA ASP A 44 1.25 16.86 -13.75
C ASP A 44 1.07 15.73 -12.73
N ILE A 45 -0.10 15.08 -12.67
CA ILE A 45 -0.41 14.07 -11.65
C ILE A 45 0.31 12.75 -11.93
N LEU A 46 0.34 12.29 -13.17
CA LEU A 46 0.97 11.01 -13.55
C LEU A 46 2.46 10.92 -13.14
N PRO A 47 3.34 11.88 -13.50
CA PRO A 47 4.76 11.81 -13.12
C PRO A 47 4.98 11.91 -11.61
N ARG A 48 4.08 12.59 -10.88
CA ARG A 48 4.15 12.68 -9.41
C ARG A 48 3.80 11.35 -8.75
N LEU A 49 2.81 10.63 -9.28
CA LEU A 49 2.46 9.28 -8.82
C LEU A 49 3.60 8.29 -9.07
N GLU A 50 4.21 8.32 -10.26
CA GLU A 50 5.37 7.49 -10.59
C GLU A 50 6.55 7.75 -9.65
N THR A 51 6.88 9.03 -9.44
CA THR A 51 7.94 9.45 -8.52
C THR A 51 7.65 9.02 -7.08
N ALA A 52 6.41 9.17 -6.61
CA ALA A 52 6.01 8.76 -5.27
C ALA A 52 6.05 7.24 -5.07
N SER A 53 5.72 6.48 -6.12
CA SER A 53 5.78 5.01 -6.12
C SER A 53 7.22 4.49 -6.07
N GLN A 54 8.17 5.16 -6.71
CA GLN A 54 9.57 4.71 -6.76
C GLN A 54 10.35 5.05 -5.48
N ASN A 55 10.09 6.21 -4.86
CA ASN A 55 10.96 6.77 -3.83
C ASN A 55 10.71 6.30 -2.39
N ASN A 56 9.62 5.58 -2.09
CA ASN A 56 9.18 5.44 -0.69
C ASN A 56 8.48 4.16 -0.28
N LEU A 57 8.38 3.19 -1.17
CA LEU A 57 7.59 2.00 -0.89
C LEU A 57 8.42 0.91 -0.18
N ASN A 58 9.71 0.78 -0.48
CA ASN A 58 10.48 -0.41 -0.04
C ASN A 58 10.79 -0.45 1.47
N PHE A 59 11.06 0.67 2.13
CA PHE A 59 11.42 0.68 3.57
C PHE A 59 10.18 0.75 4.48
N THR A 60 9.24 1.65 4.17
CA THR A 60 8.03 1.89 4.98
C THR A 60 7.04 0.74 4.87
N ILE A 61 6.82 0.17 3.68
CA ILE A 61 5.91 -0.99 3.54
C ILE A 61 6.50 -2.20 4.24
N LYS A 62 7.81 -2.44 4.12
CA LYS A 62 8.45 -3.60 4.75
C LYS A 62 8.35 -3.54 6.27
N ILE A 63 8.65 -2.39 6.89
CA ILE A 63 8.51 -2.23 8.35
C ILE A 63 7.04 -2.37 8.80
N GLY A 64 6.11 -1.78 8.05
CA GLY A 64 4.68 -1.88 8.35
C GLY A 64 4.15 -3.31 8.26
N PHE A 65 4.53 -4.04 7.20
CA PHE A 65 4.20 -5.47 7.04
C PHE A 65 4.82 -6.31 8.15
N ASP A 66 6.12 -6.14 8.42
CA ASP A 66 6.85 -6.92 9.41
C ASP A 66 6.25 -6.72 10.82
N TRP A 67 5.86 -5.48 11.17
CA TRP A 67 5.17 -5.17 12.41
C TRP A 67 3.75 -5.74 12.46
N LEU A 68 2.96 -5.60 11.39
CA LEU A 68 1.59 -6.12 11.32
C LEU A 68 1.58 -7.65 11.44
N ILE A 69 2.45 -8.35 10.72
CA ILE A 69 2.58 -9.82 10.80
C ILE A 69 3.00 -10.24 12.21
N SER A 70 3.99 -9.57 12.81
CA SER A 70 4.43 -9.87 14.18
C SER A 70 3.29 -9.67 15.20
N THR A 71 2.51 -8.59 15.06
CA THR A 71 1.40 -8.27 15.99
C THR A 71 0.22 -9.23 15.83
N GLN A 72 -0.16 -9.56 14.59
CA GLN A 72 -1.21 -10.56 14.31
C GLN A 72 -0.79 -11.97 14.76
N PHE A 73 0.49 -12.33 14.58
CA PHE A 73 1.04 -13.57 15.08
C PHE A 73 0.99 -13.60 16.62
N LEU A 74 1.52 -12.59 17.30
CA LEU A 74 1.51 -12.53 18.76
C LEU A 74 0.09 -12.56 19.35
N ASN A 75 -0.86 -11.84 18.76
CA ASN A 75 -2.27 -11.86 19.19
C ASN A 75 -2.95 -13.23 18.96
N LYS A 76 -2.45 -14.06 18.03
CA LYS A 76 -3.01 -15.39 17.79
C LYS A 76 -2.49 -16.46 18.75
N TYR A 77 -1.31 -16.25 19.34
CA TYR A 77 -0.62 -17.27 20.16
C TYR A 77 -0.47 -16.91 21.63
N LEU A 78 -0.88 -15.70 22.07
CA LEU A 78 -0.79 -15.25 23.46
C LEU A 78 -2.14 -14.93 24.12
N THR A 79 -3.25 -15.30 23.48
CA THR A 79 -4.63 -15.33 24.05
C THR A 79 -5.25 -16.69 23.79
#